data_AF-A0A2U1WRH7-F1
#
_entry.id   AF-A0A2U1WRH7-F1
#
_cell.length_a   1.000
_cell.length_b   1.000
_cell.length_c   1.000
_cell.angle_alpha   90.00
_cell.angle_beta   90.00
_cell.angle_gamma   90.00
#
_symmetry.space_group_name_H-M   'P 1'
#
loop_
_entity.id
_entity.type
_entity.pdbx_description
1 polymer ?
#
loop_
_entity_poly.entity_id
_entity_poly.type
_entity_poly.pdbx_seq_one_letter_code
_entity_poly.pdbx_strand_id
1 'polypeptide(L)'
;MTMTALRASSRRCHDDVVELIEPPEFELGDKVVALRDVRNDGTYPGRPAGEVLIHAGDVGYVQSVGTYLQMYYIYGIDFYERRMIVGMRAKELDLVDGSLNAPK
;
A
#
# COMPACT_ATOMS: atom_id res chain seq x y z
N MET A 1 55.21 5.18 -2.90
CA MET A 1 54.28 4.28 -3.63
C MET A 1 53.87 3.23 -2.61
N THR A 2 52.63 3.17 -2.12
CA THR A 2 51.42 2.93 -2.90
C THR A 2 50.19 3.52 -2.20
N MET A 3 49.35 4.17 -3.01
CA MET A 3 47.96 4.44 -2.72
C MET A 3 47.19 3.13 -2.53
N THR A 4 46.37 3.02 -1.50
CA THR A 4 45.20 2.13 -1.52
C THR A 4 44.06 2.86 -0.83
N ALA A 5 43.36 3.67 -1.63
CA ALA A 5 41.98 4.01 -1.36
C ALA A 5 41.15 2.75 -1.60
N LEU A 6 40.37 2.31 -0.61
CA LEU A 6 39.34 1.31 -0.86
C LEU A 6 38.04 1.60 -0.09
N ARG A 7 37.08 2.03 -0.92
CA ARG A 7 35.63 1.80 -0.86
C ARG A 7 34.84 2.57 0.18
N ALA A 8 34.26 3.66 -0.33
CA ALA A 8 33.00 4.24 0.12
C ALA A 8 32.01 3.15 0.56
N SER A 9 31.53 3.30 1.79
CA SER A 9 30.37 2.63 2.32
C SER A 9 29.20 2.83 1.36
N SER A 10 28.89 1.80 0.58
CA SER A 10 27.66 1.78 -0.19
C SER A 10 26.52 1.70 0.83
N ARG A 11 25.75 2.78 0.96
CA ARG A 11 24.43 2.72 1.57
C ARG A 11 23.60 1.75 0.73
N ARG A 12 23.58 0.49 1.10
CA ARG A 12 22.48 -0.40 0.74
C ARG A 12 21.42 -0.18 1.81
N CYS A 13 20.63 0.86 1.62
CA CYS A 13 19.34 1.00 2.26
C CYS A 13 18.29 0.72 1.18
N HIS A 14 18.14 -0.55 0.84
CA HIS A 14 16.95 -0.99 0.15
C HIS A 14 16.11 -1.69 1.22
N ASP A 15 14.89 -1.20 1.43
CA ASP A 15 13.87 -1.84 2.27
C ASP A 15 13.48 -3.18 1.61
N ASP A 16 14.40 -4.14 1.62
CA ASP A 16 14.24 -5.53 1.18
C ASP A 16 13.51 -6.35 2.27
N VAL A 17 12.58 -5.72 3.00
CA VAL A 17 11.78 -6.42 3.99
C VAL A 17 10.66 -7.11 3.22
N VAL A 18 10.70 -8.43 3.18
CA VAL A 18 9.63 -9.26 2.64
C VAL A 18 8.45 -9.16 3.60
N GLU A 19 7.45 -8.36 3.24
CA GLU A 19 6.24 -8.13 4.06
C GLU A 19 5.40 -9.42 4.19
N LEU A 20 5.59 -10.40 3.30
CA LEU A 20 4.88 -11.70 3.32
C LEU A 20 5.38 -12.69 4.39
N ILE A 21 6.36 -12.32 5.23
CA ILE A 21 6.82 -13.18 6.32
C ILE A 21 5.81 -13.18 7.47
N GLU A 22 5.18 -12.04 7.71
CA GLU A 22 4.16 -11.83 8.75
C GLU A 22 2.75 -11.99 8.15
N PRO A 23 1.73 -12.29 8.96
CA PRO A 23 0.35 -12.29 8.48
C PRO A 23 -0.06 -10.90 7.95
N PRO A 24 -1.05 -10.83 7.04
CA PRO A 24 -1.54 -9.56 6.54
C PRO A 24 -2.06 -8.67 7.68
N GLU A 25 -1.78 -7.38 7.60
CA GLU A 25 -2.17 -6.38 8.61
C GLU A 25 -3.68 -6.08 8.60
N PHE A 26 -4.35 -6.32 7.48
CA PHE A 26 -5.77 -6.05 7.28
C PHE A 26 -6.50 -7.27 6.72
N GLU A 27 -7.75 -7.43 7.13
CA GLU A 27 -8.65 -8.49 6.69
C GLU A 27 -9.74 -7.97 5.76
N LEU A 28 -10.42 -8.91 5.09
CA LEU A 28 -11.57 -8.61 4.25
C LEU A 28 -12.68 -7.93 5.06
N GLY A 29 -13.14 -6.77 4.60
CA GLY A 29 -14.19 -5.99 5.26
C GLY A 29 -13.67 -4.96 6.26
N ASP A 30 -12.36 -4.88 6.50
CA ASP A 30 -11.80 -3.84 7.34
C ASP A 30 -12.00 -2.46 6.74
N LYS A 31 -12.38 -1.51 7.60
CA LYS A 31 -12.54 -0.11 7.24
C LYS A 31 -11.21 0.61 7.39
N VAL A 32 -10.67 1.09 6.28
CA VAL A 32 -9.36 1.73 6.22
C VAL A 32 -9.44 3.14 5.67
N VAL A 33 -8.47 3.98 6.03
CA VAL A 33 -8.29 5.33 5.48
C VAL A 33 -6.96 5.40 4.74
N ALA A 34 -6.97 6.06 3.58
CA ALA A 34 -5.76 6.34 2.83
C ALA A 34 -4.93 7.41 3.55
N LEU A 35 -3.67 7.12 3.87
CA LEU A 35 -2.75 8.09 4.48
C LEU A 35 -2.03 8.95 3.45
N ARG A 36 -2.03 8.53 2.17
CA ARG A 36 -1.29 9.18 1.09
C ARG A 36 -2.13 9.25 -0.18
N ASP A 37 -1.89 10.29 -0.96
CA ASP A 37 -2.46 10.42 -2.30
C ASP A 37 -1.92 9.29 -3.20
N VAL A 38 -2.84 8.60 -3.89
CA VAL A 38 -2.50 7.58 -4.89
C VAL A 38 -2.66 8.18 -6.27
N ARG A 39 -1.58 8.14 -7.04
CA ARG A 39 -1.56 8.55 -8.44
C ARG A 39 -1.56 7.34 -9.34
N ASN A 40 -2.27 7.44 -10.46
CA ASN A 40 -2.24 6.40 -11.47
C ASN A 40 -0.84 6.32 -12.09
N ASP A 41 -0.19 5.18 -11.96
CA ASP A 41 1.09 4.88 -12.61
C ASP A 41 0.92 4.38 -14.05
N GLY A 42 -0.32 4.24 -14.51
CA GLY A 42 -0.68 3.72 -15.83
C GLY A 42 -1.36 2.35 -15.78
N THR A 43 -1.49 1.74 -14.60
CA THR A 43 -2.17 0.46 -14.41
C THR A 43 -3.69 0.59 -14.29
N TYR A 44 -4.20 1.75 -13.86
CA TYR A 44 -5.64 1.95 -13.71
C TYR A 44 -6.31 2.33 -15.05
N PRO A 45 -7.31 1.56 -15.52
CA PRO A 45 -7.94 1.79 -16.82
C PRO A 45 -8.80 3.05 -16.83
N GLY A 46 -8.80 3.75 -17.96
CA GLY A 46 -9.69 4.90 -18.20
C GLY A 46 -9.29 6.20 -17.53
N ARG A 47 -8.10 6.28 -16.92
CA ARG A 47 -7.53 7.51 -16.35
C ARG A 47 -6.10 7.73 -16.87
N PRO A 48 -5.68 8.95 -17.24
CA PRO A 48 -4.29 9.24 -17.58
C PRO A 48 -3.31 8.93 -16.45
N ALA A 49 -2.07 8.61 -16.81
CA ALA A 49 -0.97 8.48 -15.87
C ALA A 49 -0.69 9.83 -15.17
N GLY A 50 -0.39 9.79 -13.88
CA GLY A 50 -0.12 10.96 -13.03
C GLY A 50 -1.37 11.59 -12.39
N GLU A 51 -2.57 11.21 -12.83
CA GLU A 51 -3.82 11.66 -12.22
C GLU A 51 -3.97 11.10 -10.80
N VAL A 52 -4.45 11.92 -9.87
CA VAL A 52 -4.75 11.49 -8.50
C VAL A 52 -6.06 10.74 -8.50
N LEU A 53 -6.02 9.45 -8.16
CA LEU A 53 -7.20 8.60 -8.05
C LEU A 53 -7.84 8.78 -6.67
N ILE A 54 -7.02 8.66 -5.63
CA ILE A 54 -7.41 8.69 -4.22
C ILE A 54 -6.60 9.80 -3.53
N HIS A 55 -7.25 10.57 -2.67
CA HIS A 55 -6.62 11.55 -1.80
C HIS A 55 -6.42 11.00 -0.39
N ALA A 56 -5.40 11.50 0.30
CA ALA A 56 -5.22 11.24 1.71
C ALA A 56 -6.47 11.67 2.50
N GLY A 57 -6.95 10.81 3.39
CA GLY A 57 -8.17 10.97 4.15
C GLY A 57 -9.40 10.26 3.56
N ASP A 58 -9.32 9.76 2.33
CA ASP A 58 -10.41 8.96 1.76
C ASP A 58 -10.56 7.63 2.51
N VAL A 59 -11.81 7.23 2.75
CA VAL A 59 -12.15 6.02 3.48
C VAL A 59 -12.69 4.97 2.52
N GLY A 60 -12.31 3.72 2.74
CA GLY A 60 -12.78 2.58 1.98
C GLY A 60 -12.83 1.30 2.81
N TYR A 61 -13.22 0.21 2.15
CA TYR A 61 -13.25 -1.11 2.75
C TYR A 61 -12.32 -2.06 1.99
N VAL A 62 -11.58 -2.89 2.72
CA VAL A 62 -10.74 -3.92 2.11
C VAL A 62 -11.65 -4.96 1.45
N GLN A 63 -11.53 -5.10 0.12
CA GLN A 63 -12.30 -6.04 -0.69
C GLN A 63 -11.48 -7.25 -1.13
N SER A 64 -10.15 -7.11 -1.23
CA SER A 64 -9.27 -8.24 -1.54
C SER A 64 -7.88 -8.04 -0.95
N VAL A 65 -7.24 -9.14 -0.58
CA VAL A 65 -5.84 -9.18 -0.17
C VAL A 65 -5.07 -9.99 -1.21
N GLY A 66 -4.16 -9.32 -1.89
CA GLY A 66 -3.29 -9.90 -2.90
C GLY A 66 -1.81 -9.77 -2.53
N THR A 67 -0.96 -10.33 -3.38
CA THR A 67 0.50 -10.26 -3.21
C THR A 67 1.14 -9.75 -4.51
N TYR A 68 2.15 -8.89 -4.39
CA TYR A 68 2.94 -8.40 -5.52
C TYR A 68 4.42 -8.79 -5.39
N LEU A 69 5.01 -9.26 -6.50
CA LEU A 69 6.38 -9.77 -6.60
C LEU A 69 6.76 -10.81 -5.53
N GLN A 70 5.78 -11.44 -4.88
CA GLN A 70 5.98 -12.33 -3.73
C GLN A 70 6.77 -11.66 -2.57
N MET A 71 6.70 -10.32 -2.48
CA MET A 71 7.40 -9.54 -1.45
C MET A 71 6.47 -8.60 -0.70
N TYR A 72 5.36 -8.17 -1.32
CA TYR A 72 4.47 -7.15 -0.77
C TYR A 72 3.04 -7.64 -0.70
N TYR A 73 2.34 -7.26 0.38
CA TYR A 73 0.88 -7.32 0.41
C TYR A 73 0.29 -6.13 -0.34
N ILE A 74 -0.68 -6.41 -1.21
CA ILE A 74 -1.47 -5.39 -1.90
C ILE A 74 -2.93 -5.56 -1.48
N TYR A 75 -3.48 -4.53 -0.84
CA TYR A 75 -4.86 -4.49 -0.41
C TYR A 75 -5.68 -3.78 -1.48
N GLY A 76 -6.63 -4.50 -2.09
CA GLY A 76 -7.63 -3.92 -2.97
C GLY A 76 -8.74 -3.30 -2.13
N ILE A 77 -8.82 -1.98 -2.13
CA ILE A 77 -9.76 -1.22 -1.31
C ILE A 77 -10.84 -0.64 -2.20
N ASP A 78 -12.09 -0.86 -1.83
CA ASP A 78 -13.24 -0.21 -2.45
C ASP A 78 -13.50 1.14 -1.77
N PHE A 79 -13.14 2.21 -2.48
CA PHE A 79 -13.45 3.58 -2.10
C PHE A 79 -14.86 3.93 -2.59
N TYR A 80 -15.85 3.64 -1.75
CA TYR A 80 -17.28 3.75 -2.08
C TYR A 80 -17.69 5.16 -2.55
N GLU A 81 -17.09 6.23 -2.02
CA GLU A 81 -17.38 7.62 -2.42
C GLU A 81 -16.89 7.93 -3.83
N ARG A 82 -15.74 7.36 -4.20
CA ARG A 82 -15.16 7.55 -5.54
C ARG A 82 -15.65 6.52 -6.56
N ARG A 83 -16.23 5.41 -6.09
CA ARG A 83 -16.63 4.23 -6.88
C ARG A 83 -15.44 3.63 -7.63
N MET A 84 -14.33 3.46 -6.92
CA MET A 84 -13.07 2.98 -7.48
C MET A 84 -12.47 1.94 -6.56
N ILE A 85 -11.91 0.89 -7.15
CA ILE A 85 -11.13 -0.11 -6.42
C ILE A 85 -9.66 0.15 -6.72
N VAL A 86 -8.88 0.43 -5.68
CA VAL A 86 -7.46 0.77 -5.81
C VAL A 86 -6.63 -0.12 -4.92
N GLY A 87 -5.53 -0.65 -5.47
CA GLY A 87 -4.54 -1.44 -4.74
C GLY A 87 -3.58 -0.52 -3.98
N MET A 88 -3.45 -0.72 -2.67
CA MET A 88 -2.53 0.03 -1.80
C MET A 88 -1.74 -0.91 -0.90
N ARG A 89 -0.56 -0.51 -0.44
CA ARG A 89 0.24 -1.28 0.54
C ARG A 89 -0.19 -0.98 1.96
N ALA A 90 0.15 -1.86 2.91
CA ALA A 90 -0.20 -1.69 4.32
C ALA A 90 0.22 -0.32 4.87
N LYS A 91 1.48 0.08 4.64
CA LYS A 91 2.06 1.35 5.11
C LYS A 91 1.43 2.63 4.53
N GLU A 92 0.52 2.50 3.58
CA GLU A 92 -0.21 3.62 2.96
C GLU A 92 -1.62 3.76 3.54
N LEU A 93 -1.98 2.90 4.50
CA LEU A 93 -3.31 2.76 5.08
C LEU A 93 -3.26 2.84 6.60
N ASP A 94 -4.39 3.20 7.19
CA ASP A 94 -4.62 3.08 8.62
C ASP A 94 -6.02 2.51 8.90
N LEU A 95 -6.18 1.80 10.00
CA LEU A 95 -7.45 1.20 10.38
C LEU A 95 -8.34 2.29 11.00
N VAL A 96 -9.51 2.55 10.42
CA VAL A 96 -10.40 3.62 10.89
C VAL A 96 -11.23 3.18 12.08
N ASP A 97 -11.61 1.91 12.14
CA ASP A 97 -12.38 1.40 13.26
C ASP A 97 -12.29 -0.12 13.35
N GLY A 98 -11.54 -0.63 14.34
CA GLY A 98 -11.48 -2.06 14.65
C GLY A 98 -12.65 -2.54 15.52
N SER A 99 -13.55 -1.64 15.94
CA SER A 99 -14.54 -1.92 16.98
C SER A 99 -15.96 -2.20 16.49
N LEU A 100 -16.26 -1.97 15.20
CA LEU A 100 -17.62 -2.11 14.65
C LEU A 100 -17.90 -3.44 13.93
N ASN A 101 -16.87 -4.29 13.72
CA ASN A 101 -17.02 -5.60 13.08
C ASN A 101 -17.25 -6.75 14.08
N ALA A 102 -17.35 -6.47 15.39
CA ALA A 102 -17.78 -7.48 16.35
C ALA A 102 -19.27 -7.80 16.16
N PRO A 103 -19.68 -9.07 15.95
CA PRO A 103 -21.10 -9.41 15.97
C PRO A 103 -21.67 -9.05 17.34
N LYS A 104 -22.72 -8.22 17.35
CA LYS A 104 -23.53 -7.96 18.56
C LYS A 104 -24.35 -9.19 18.94
#